data_AF-A0A661PAT6-F1
#
_entry.id   AF-A0A661PAT6-F1
#
_cell.length_a   1.000
_cell.length_b   1.000
_cell.length_c   1.000
_cell.angle_alpha   90.00
_cell.angle_beta   90.00
_cell.angle_gamma   90.00
#
_symmetry.space_group_name_H-M   'P 1'
#
loop_
_entity.id
_entity.type
_entity.pdbx_description
1 polymer ?
#
loop_
_entity_poly.entity_id
_entity_poly.type
_entity_poly.pdbx_seq_one_letter_code
_entity_poly.pdbx_strand_id
1 'polypeptide(L)' 'GAYADLILVDGNPLEDLDLVANPDENFDLIMKNGKIYKNAID' A
#
# COMPACT_ATOMS: atom_id res chain seq x y z
N GLY A 1 18.51 -8.36 -10.45
CA GLY A 1 18.07 -7.19 -9.67
C GLY A 1 17.00 -7.64 -8.70
N ALA A 2 16.89 -7.01 -7.53
CA ALA A 2 15.83 -7.29 -6.58
C ALA A 2 14.52 -6.63 -7.04
N TYR A 3 13.45 -7.40 -7.04
CA TYR A 3 12.11 -6.90 -7.27
C TYR A 3 11.62 -6.21 -6.00
N ALA A 4 11.25 -4.93 -6.10
CA ALA A 4 10.72 -4.17 -4.98
C ALA A 4 9.21 -4.41 -4.85
N ASP A 5 8.80 -4.76 -3.64
CA ASP A 5 7.42 -4.81 -3.21
C ASP A 5 7.22 -3.64 -2.23
N LEU A 6 6.19 -2.82 -2.45
CA LEU A 6 5.91 -1.61 -1.67
C LEU A 6 4.40 -1.43 -1.52
N ILE A 7 4.00 -0.99 -0.32
CA ILE A 7 2.64 -0.53 -0.04
C ILE A 7 2.74 0.88 0.52
N LEU A 8 1.96 1.81 -0.04
CA LEU A 8 1.73 3.13 0.55
C LEU A 8 0.37 3.11 1.23
N VAL A 9 0.33 3.55 2.48
CA VAL A 9 -0.86 3.57 3.34
C VAL A 9 -1.03 4.99 3.88
N ASP A 10 -2.26 5.50 3.90
CA ASP A 10 -2.57 6.76 4.57
C ASP A 10 -2.66 6.54 6.09
N GLY A 11 -1.59 6.87 6.81
CA GLY A 11 -1.50 6.74 8.26
C GLY A 11 -0.38 5.83 8.75
N ASN A 12 -0.41 5.48 10.05
CA ASN A 12 0.59 4.63 10.70
C ASN A 12 -0.01 3.31 11.22
N PRO A 13 0.21 2.18 10.52
CA PRO A 13 -0.30 0.86 10.93
C PRO A 13 0.19 0.35 12.28
N LEU A 14 1.28 0.91 12.83
CA LEU A 14 1.76 0.55 14.16
C LEU A 14 0.93 1.19 15.28
N GLU A 15 0.21 2.26 14.96
CA GLU A 15 -0.67 2.98 15.87
C GLU A 15 -2.13 2.58 15.66
N ASP A 16 -2.53 2.24 14.43
CA ASP A 16 -3.88 1.81 14.07
C ASP A 16 -3.86 0.62 13.10
N LEU A 17 -4.30 -0.55 13.57
CA LEU A 17 -4.34 -1.78 12.77
C LEU A 17 -5.53 -1.81 11.80
N ASP A 18 -6.56 -0.99 12.00
CA ASP A 18 -7.74 -0.96 11.12
C ASP A 18 -7.37 -0.46 9.71
N LEU A 19 -6.28 0.29 9.59
CA LEU A 19 -5.69 0.70 8.32
C LEU A 19 -5.36 -0.49 7.40
N VAL A 20 -4.94 -1.62 7.97
CA VAL A 20 -4.60 -2.84 7.21
C VAL A 20 -5.84 -3.73 7.01
N ALA A 21 -6.85 -3.60 7.88
CA ALA A 21 -8.09 -4.37 7.77
C ALA A 21 -8.91 -3.98 6.52
N ASN A 22 -8.84 -2.72 6.10
CA ASN A 22 -9.55 -2.17 4.93
C ASN A 22 -8.58 -1.62 3.86
N PRO A 23 -7.81 -2.48 3.16
CA PRO A 23 -6.77 -2.04 2.23
C PRO A 23 -7.32 -1.37 0.96
N ASP A 24 -8.57 -1.65 0.59
CA ASP A 24 -9.21 -1.01 -0.56
C ASP A 24 -9.44 0.49 -0.34
N GLU A 25 -9.67 0.89 0.90
CA GLU A 25 -9.87 2.30 1.28
C GLU A 25 -8.55 2.97 1.68
N ASN A 26 -7.66 2.26 2.38
CA ASN A 26 -6.52 2.90 3.05
C ASN A 26 -5.17 2.79 2.30
N PHE A 27 -5.06 1.94 1.28
CA PHE A 27 -3.78 1.76 0.56
C PHE A 27 -3.79 2.55 -0.74
N ASP A 28 -2.99 3.61 -0.84
CA ASP A 28 -2.97 4.46 -2.03
C ASP A 28 -2.18 3.83 -3.19
N LEU A 29 -1.13 3.07 -2.88
CA LEU A 29 -0.27 2.44 -3.87
C LEU A 29 0.09 1.01 -3.45
N ILE A 30 0.00 0.08 -4.40
CA ILE A 30 0.50 -1.29 -4.24
C ILE A 30 1.42 -1.62 -5.41
N MET A 31 2.68 -1.89 -5.10
CA MET A 31 3.69 -2.38 -6.05
C MET A 31 4.09 -3.80 -5.70
N LYS A 32 4.08 -4.69 -6.70
CA LYS A 32 4.57 -6.05 -6.59
C LYS A 32 5.45 -6.39 -7.79
N ASN A 33 6.63 -6.93 -7.53
CA ASN A 33 7.63 -7.22 -8.54
C ASN A 33 7.96 -6.02 -9.46
N GLY A 34 8.01 -4.81 -8.89
CA GLY A 34 8.23 -3.57 -9.65
C GLY A 34 7.09 -3.16 -10.58
N LYS A 35 5.93 -3.81 -10.52
CA LYS A 35 4.71 -3.44 -11.26
C LYS A 35 3.69 -2.82 -10.31
N ILE A 36 3.05 -1.74 -10.75
CA ILE A 36 1.95 -1.10 -10.02
C ILE A 36 0.67 -1.92 -10.23
N TYR A 37 0.02 -2.29 -9.13
CA TYR A 37 -1.27 -3.02 -9.12
C TYR A 37 -2.43 -2.16 -8.64
N LYS A 38 -2.17 -1.18 -7.78
CA LYS A 38 -3.11 -0.14 -7.35
C LYS A 38 -2.39 1.19 -7.36
N ASN A 39 -3.05 2.22 -7.88
CA ASN A 39 -2.64 3.62 -7.76
C ASN A 39 -3.90 4.48 -7.64
N ALA A 40 -4.11 5.07 -6.46
CA ALA A 40 -5.16 6.04 -6.18
C ALA A 40 -4.61 7.46 -6.01
N ILE A 41 -3.33 7.66 -6.36
CA ILE A 41 -2.68 8.97 -6.34
C ILE A 41 -2.96 9.67 -7.67
N ASP A 42 -3.78 10.72 -7.62
CA ASP A 42 -4.01 11.67 -8.72
C ASP A 42 -2.90 12.73 -8.81
#